data_AF-A0A7S0T0Q5-F1
#
_entry.id   AF-A0A7S0T0Q5-F1
#
_cell.length_a   1.000
_cell.length_b   1.000
_cell.length_c   1.000
_cell.angle_alpha   90.00
_cell.angle_beta   90.00
_cell.angle_gamma   90.00
#
_symmetry.space_group_name_H-M   'P 1'
#
loop_
_entity.id
_entity.type
_entity.pdbx_description
1 polymer ?
#
loop_
_entity_poly.entity_id
_entity_poly.type
_entity_poly.pdbx_seq_one_letter_code
_entity_poly.pdbx_strand_id
1 'polypeptide(L)'
;MASSHLGAHEPTALQVFEPKSIVDYGVIAACAFFGVTCPIFLFDNSLFAYHPSAMSIAFGLLMTLGVTSALKLRALGPGPERIKAIWIHAGAQTFALAFAIAGFIAIYHNKSIHGKQHFTTTHGQVGLLALMLTVLSPVLGGGAFARLGLLMR
;
A
#
# COMPACT_ATOMS: atom_id res chain seq x y z
N MET A 1 -3.17 -53.20 0.82
CA MET A 1 -2.74 -52.00 1.56
C MET A 1 -2.61 -50.85 0.59
N ALA A 2 -3.70 -50.10 0.37
CA ALA A 2 -3.69 -48.87 -0.42
C ALA A 2 -3.96 -47.74 0.57
N SER A 3 -2.88 -47.17 1.11
CA SER A 3 -2.95 -46.03 2.02
C SER A 3 -3.21 -44.77 1.22
N SER A 4 -4.37 -44.18 1.51
CA SER A 4 -4.78 -42.82 1.23
C SER A 4 -3.65 -41.80 1.39
N HIS A 5 -3.09 -41.33 0.27
CA HIS A 5 -2.53 -39.97 0.22
C HIS A 5 -3.71 -39.01 0.06
N LEU A 6 -4.27 -38.62 1.20
CA LEU A 6 -5.17 -37.47 1.32
C LEU A 6 -4.51 -36.28 0.61
N GLY A 7 -5.10 -35.89 -0.52
CA GLY A 7 -4.72 -34.67 -1.22
C GLY A 7 -4.92 -33.49 -0.27
N ALA A 8 -3.81 -32.98 0.27
CA ALA A 8 -3.80 -31.68 0.90
C ALA A 8 -4.14 -30.68 -0.21
N HIS A 9 -5.39 -30.24 -0.27
CA HIS A 9 -5.81 -29.16 -1.15
C HIS A 9 -4.89 -27.96 -0.87
N GLU A 10 -4.16 -27.52 -1.90
CA GLU A 10 -3.40 -26.27 -1.76
C GLU A 10 -4.38 -25.15 -1.38
N PRO A 11 -4.04 -24.35 -0.36
CA PRO A 11 -4.93 -23.31 0.13
C PRO A 11 -5.17 -22.29 -0.98
N THR A 12 -6.45 -22.02 -1.26
CA THR A 12 -6.86 -21.00 -2.22
C THR A 12 -6.38 -19.62 -1.78
N ALA A 13 -6.18 -18.65 -2.69
CA ALA A 13 -5.75 -17.31 -2.30
C ALA A 13 -6.68 -16.67 -1.24
N LEU A 14 -7.98 -16.93 -1.31
CA LEU A 14 -8.92 -16.39 -0.31
C LEU A 14 -8.63 -16.93 1.08
N GLN A 15 -8.33 -18.22 1.22
CA GLN A 15 -7.94 -18.84 2.49
C GLN A 15 -6.57 -18.37 3.02
N VAL A 16 -5.70 -17.87 2.14
CA VAL A 16 -4.41 -17.27 2.51
C VAL A 16 -4.62 -15.86 3.07
N PHE A 17 -5.61 -15.13 2.57
CA PHE A 17 -5.90 -13.77 3.03
C PHE A 17 -6.80 -13.69 4.27
N GLU A 18 -7.41 -14.81 4.70
CA GLU A 18 -8.11 -14.88 5.97
C GLU A 18 -7.22 -14.39 7.13
N PRO A 19 -7.77 -13.57 8.05
CA PRO A 19 -7.01 -13.08 9.20
C PRO A 19 -6.74 -14.24 10.16
N LYS A 20 -5.45 -14.57 10.37
CA LYS A 20 -5.01 -15.66 11.24
C LYS A 20 -4.03 -15.18 12.33
N SER A 21 -3.50 -13.98 12.18
CA SER A 21 -2.48 -13.41 13.07
C SER A 21 -2.93 -12.07 13.65
N ILE A 22 -2.32 -11.67 14.76
CA ILE A 22 -2.51 -10.34 15.35
C ILE A 22 -2.20 -9.21 14.36
N VAL A 23 -1.28 -9.45 13.43
CA VAL A 23 -0.93 -8.50 12.36
C VAL A 23 -2.11 -8.31 11.42
N ASP A 24 -2.82 -9.37 11.05
CA ASP A 24 -3.99 -9.28 10.15
C ASP A 24 -5.11 -8.47 10.80
N TYR A 25 -5.40 -8.74 12.07
CA TYR A 25 -6.37 -7.94 12.83
C TYR A 25 -5.91 -6.49 13.00
N GLY A 26 -4.61 -6.26 13.16
CA GLY A 26 -4.01 -4.92 13.17
C GLY A 26 -4.23 -4.17 11.86
N VAL A 27 -4.07 -4.84 10.71
CA VAL A 27 -4.36 -4.25 9.39
C VAL A 27 -5.85 -3.94 9.25
N ILE A 28 -6.73 -4.86 9.65
CA ILE A 28 -8.18 -4.63 9.60
C ILE A 28 -8.56 -3.42 10.48
N ALA A 29 -8.01 -3.34 11.70
CA ALA A 29 -8.23 -2.21 12.60
C ALA A 29 -7.70 -0.89 12.01
N ALA A 30 -6.52 -0.89 11.39
CA ALA A 30 -5.97 0.27 10.71
C ALA A 30 -6.85 0.70 9.52
N CYS A 31 -7.30 -0.25 8.70
CA CYS A 31 -8.22 0.01 7.60
C CYS A 31 -9.54 0.62 8.10
N ALA A 32 -10.11 0.09 9.19
CA ALA A 32 -11.31 0.63 9.80
C ALA A 32 -11.07 2.04 10.37
N PHE A 33 -9.96 2.27 11.08
CA PHE A 33 -9.60 3.56 11.65
C PHE A 33 -9.46 4.64 10.57
N PHE A 34 -8.63 4.41 9.54
CA PHE A 34 -8.43 5.38 8.46
C PHE A 34 -9.66 5.51 7.57
N GLY A 35 -10.38 4.41 7.31
CA GLY A 35 -11.63 4.43 6.54
C GLY A 35 -12.74 5.25 7.19
N VAL A 36 -12.77 5.33 8.53
CA VAL A 36 -13.74 6.16 9.27
C VAL A 36 -13.25 7.59 9.47
N THR A 37 -11.99 7.76 9.87
CA THR A 37 -11.47 9.09 10.26
C THR A 37 -11.17 9.98 9.06
N CYS A 38 -10.60 9.46 7.97
CA CYS A 38 -10.22 10.29 6.83
C CYS A 38 -11.42 10.99 6.15
N PRO A 39 -12.59 10.35 5.92
CA PRO A 39 -13.77 11.05 5.42
C PRO A 39 -14.24 12.19 6.32
N ILE A 40 -14.12 12.04 7.64
CA ILE A 40 -14.53 13.07 8.61
C ILE A 40 -13.66 14.34 8.47
N PHE A 41 -12.36 14.18 8.26
CA PHE A 41 -11.45 15.31 8.07
C PHE A 41 -11.59 16.00 6.70
N LEU A 42 -12.13 15.31 5.68
CA LEU A 42 -12.39 15.90 4.37
C LEU A 42 -13.52 16.94 4.38
N PHE A 43 -14.39 16.97 5.40
CA PHE A 43 -15.50 17.93 5.48
C PHE A 43 -15.07 19.39 5.66
N ASP A 44 -13.82 19.65 6.07
CA ASP A 44 -13.26 21.01 6.14
C ASP A 44 -13.04 21.63 4.75
N ASN A 45 -13.07 20.83 3.66
CA ASN A 45 -12.86 21.25 2.25
C ASN A 45 -11.62 22.14 2.00
N SER A 46 -10.71 22.23 2.96
CA SER A 46 -9.47 22.98 2.83
C SER A 46 -8.43 22.15 2.08
N LEU A 47 -7.66 22.79 1.18
CA LEU A 47 -6.53 22.12 0.50
C LEU A 47 -5.55 21.52 1.50
N PHE A 48 -5.43 22.14 2.68
CA PHE A 48 -4.66 21.57 3.78
C PHE A 48 -5.25 20.24 4.26
N ALA A 49 -6.55 20.12 4.50
CA ALA A 49 -7.18 18.89 5.00
C ALA A 49 -7.04 17.68 4.05
N TYR A 50 -6.98 17.92 2.75
CA TYR A 50 -6.69 16.86 1.77
C TYR A 50 -5.29 16.25 1.95
N HIS A 51 -4.31 17.00 2.43
CA HIS A 51 -2.94 16.51 2.62
C HIS A 51 -2.84 15.38 3.68
N PRO A 52 -3.13 15.62 4.97
CA PRO A 52 -3.00 14.58 5.98
C PRO A 52 -3.99 13.44 5.75
N SER A 53 -5.17 13.71 5.19
CA SER A 53 -6.15 12.68 4.85
C SER A 53 -5.64 11.74 3.76
N ALA A 54 -5.15 12.29 2.64
CA ALA A 54 -4.61 11.49 1.55
C ALA A 54 -3.32 10.77 1.95
N MET A 55 -2.42 11.42 2.71
CA MET A 55 -1.21 10.77 3.23
C MET A 55 -1.54 9.61 4.19
N SER A 56 -2.57 9.75 5.02
CA SER A 56 -3.02 8.70 5.93
C SER A 56 -3.59 7.50 5.19
N ILE A 57 -4.43 7.73 4.16
CA ILE A 57 -4.93 6.66 3.29
C ILE A 57 -3.78 5.97 2.54
N ALA A 58 -2.83 6.75 2.01
CA ALA A 58 -1.68 6.21 1.28
C ALA A 58 -0.78 5.33 2.18
N PHE A 59 -0.19 5.92 3.21
CA PHE A 59 0.85 5.27 4.01
C PHE A 59 0.29 4.38 5.12
N GLY A 60 -0.83 4.79 5.73
CA GLY A 60 -1.44 4.07 6.85
C GLY A 60 -2.28 2.87 6.40
N LEU A 61 -3.07 3.02 5.34
CA LEU A 61 -4.00 1.99 4.87
C LEU A 61 -3.46 1.21 3.68
N LEU A 62 -3.31 1.86 2.52
CA LEU A 62 -3.04 1.17 1.25
C LEU A 62 -1.65 0.55 1.21
N MET A 63 -0.62 1.27 1.66
CA MET A 63 0.75 0.77 1.71
C MET A 63 0.89 -0.38 2.70
N THR A 64 0.28 -0.28 3.88
CA THR A 64 0.26 -1.36 4.88
C THR A 64 -0.41 -2.62 4.33
N LEU A 65 -1.54 -2.49 3.65
CA LEU A 65 -2.20 -3.60 2.97
C LEU A 65 -1.32 -4.22 1.87
N GLY A 66 -0.67 -3.37 1.06
CA GLY A 66 0.28 -3.80 0.04
C GLY A 66 1.47 -4.56 0.62
N VAL A 67 2.09 -4.07 1.69
CA VAL A 67 3.23 -4.75 2.33
C VAL A 67 2.82 -6.07 2.95
N THR A 68 1.70 -6.11 3.68
CA THR A 68 1.24 -7.35 4.33
C THR A 68 0.85 -8.43 3.33
N SER A 69 0.22 -8.06 2.21
CA SER A 69 -0.02 -9.02 1.10
C SER A 69 1.29 -9.57 0.51
N ALA A 70 2.34 -8.76 0.37
CA ALA A 70 3.66 -9.23 -0.06
C ALA A 70 4.40 -10.08 0.99
N LEU A 71 4.11 -9.93 2.28
CA LEU A 71 4.63 -10.83 3.30
C LEU A 71 3.98 -12.21 3.19
N LYS A 72 2.65 -12.26 3.01
CA LYS A 72 1.90 -13.50 2.78
C LYS A 72 2.33 -14.23 1.50
N LEU A 73 2.72 -13.48 0.46
CA LEU A 73 3.30 -14.02 -0.77
C LEU A 73 4.48 -14.97 -0.52
N ARG A 74 5.32 -14.69 0.49
CA ARG A 74 6.53 -15.49 0.77
C ARG A 74 6.21 -16.90 1.25
N ALA A 75 5.01 -17.13 1.79
CA ALA A 75 4.54 -18.44 2.20
C ALA A 75 3.95 -19.26 1.04
N LEU A 76 3.76 -18.65 -0.14
CA LEU A 76 3.20 -19.32 -1.31
C LEU A 76 4.30 -19.90 -2.20
N GLY A 77 4.14 -21.17 -2.58
CA GLY A 77 4.96 -21.81 -3.61
C GLY A 77 4.76 -21.17 -4.99
N PRO A 78 5.61 -21.51 -5.98
CA PRO A 78 5.40 -21.09 -7.36
C PRO A 78 4.04 -21.55 -7.88
N GLY A 79 3.21 -20.63 -8.37
CA GLY A 79 1.89 -20.99 -8.88
C GLY A 79 0.97 -19.78 -9.15
N PRO A 80 -0.26 -20.03 -9.63
CA PRO A 80 -1.24 -18.99 -9.95
C PRO A 80 -1.58 -18.09 -8.75
N GLU A 81 -1.64 -18.66 -7.54
CA GLU A 81 -1.97 -17.90 -6.33
C GLU A 81 -0.87 -16.93 -5.92
N ARG A 82 0.40 -17.30 -6.15
CA ARG A 82 1.54 -16.40 -5.97
C ARG A 82 1.46 -15.22 -6.94
N ILE A 83 1.07 -15.45 -8.19
CA ILE A 83 0.89 -14.39 -9.19
C ILE A 83 -0.25 -13.45 -8.77
N LYS A 84 -1.38 -13.99 -8.33
CA LYS A 84 -2.51 -13.19 -7.82
C LYS A 84 -2.10 -12.30 -6.65
N ALA A 85 -1.35 -12.85 -5.69
CA ALA A 85 -0.84 -12.09 -4.55
C ALA A 85 0.14 -10.96 -4.97
N ILE A 86 0.99 -11.18 -5.99
CA ILE A 86 1.85 -10.14 -6.56
C ILE A 86 1.00 -8.99 -7.14
N TRP A 87 -0.08 -9.30 -7.87
CA TRP A 87 -0.97 -8.28 -8.42
C TRP A 87 -1.73 -7.50 -7.34
N ILE A 88 -2.16 -8.16 -6.26
CA ILE A 88 -2.77 -7.49 -5.10
C ILE A 88 -1.78 -6.51 -4.47
N HIS A 89 -0.54 -6.95 -4.22
CA HIS A 89 0.52 -6.10 -3.71
C HIS A 89 0.78 -4.91 -4.64
N ALA A 90 1.00 -5.16 -5.92
CA ALA A 90 1.31 -4.13 -6.90
C ALA A 90 0.16 -3.11 -7.04
N GLY A 91 -1.08 -3.59 -7.08
CA GLY A 91 -2.28 -2.75 -7.14
C GLY A 91 -2.39 -1.85 -5.90
N ALA A 92 -2.31 -2.42 -4.70
CA ALA A 92 -2.37 -1.66 -3.45
C ALA A 92 -1.28 -0.58 -3.37
N GLN A 93 -0.04 -0.92 -3.76
CA GLN A 93 1.06 0.06 -3.78
C GLN A 93 0.88 1.15 -4.85
N THR A 94 0.28 0.81 -5.99
CA THR A 94 -0.01 1.80 -7.05
C THR A 94 -1.07 2.81 -6.56
N PHE A 95 -2.14 2.33 -5.90
CA PHE A 95 -3.12 3.22 -5.30
C PHE A 95 -2.51 4.06 -4.16
N ALA A 96 -1.66 3.45 -3.31
CA ALA A 96 -0.97 4.18 -2.26
C ALA A 96 -0.13 5.34 -2.83
N LEU A 97 0.63 5.08 -3.91
CA LEU A 97 1.40 6.10 -4.60
C LEU A 97 0.52 7.23 -5.16
N ALA A 98 -0.61 6.88 -5.78
CA ALA A 98 -1.54 7.89 -6.30
C ALA A 98 -2.07 8.82 -5.20
N PHE A 99 -2.48 8.27 -4.05
CA PHE A 99 -2.90 9.06 -2.90
C PHE A 99 -1.76 9.90 -2.30
N ALA A 100 -0.55 9.35 -2.22
CA ALA A 100 0.62 10.09 -1.73
C ALA A 100 0.94 11.30 -2.62
N ILE A 101 0.89 11.13 -3.94
CA ILE A 101 1.06 12.21 -4.92
C ILE A 101 -0.05 13.25 -4.75
N ALA A 102 -1.31 12.83 -4.66
CA ALA A 102 -2.44 13.74 -4.47
C ALA A 102 -2.31 14.56 -3.17
N GLY A 103 -1.94 13.92 -2.06
CA GLY A 103 -1.70 14.59 -0.79
C GLY A 103 -0.52 15.56 -0.85
N PHE A 104 0.52 15.24 -1.62
CA PHE A 104 1.67 16.13 -1.83
C PHE A 104 1.29 17.35 -2.67
N ILE A 105 0.57 17.16 -3.77
CA ILE A 105 0.05 18.23 -4.63
C ILE A 105 -0.81 19.19 -3.80
N ALA A 106 -1.69 18.66 -2.95
CA ALA A 106 -2.56 19.45 -2.09
C ALA A 106 -1.78 20.39 -1.15
N ILE A 107 -0.78 19.88 -0.42
CA ILE A 107 0.03 20.73 0.48
C ILE A 107 0.91 21.71 -0.29
N TYR A 108 1.42 21.32 -1.45
CA TYR A 108 2.24 22.18 -2.30
C TYR A 108 1.42 23.37 -2.83
N HIS A 109 0.21 23.14 -3.35
CA HIS A 109 -0.66 24.23 -3.78
C HIS A 109 -1.14 25.07 -2.61
N ASN A 110 -1.52 24.45 -1.49
CA ASN A 110 -1.94 25.18 -0.29
C ASN A 110 -0.86 26.18 0.15
N LYS A 111 0.40 25.74 0.24
CA LYS A 111 1.51 26.63 0.61
C LYS A 111 1.75 27.73 -0.41
N SER A 112 1.67 27.41 -1.71
CA SER A 112 1.87 28.39 -2.79
C SER A 112 0.82 29.51 -2.75
N ILE A 113 -0.46 29.16 -2.55
CA ILE A 113 -1.56 30.13 -2.45
C ILE A 113 -1.37 31.07 -1.24
N HIS A 114 -0.85 30.55 -0.13
CA HIS A 114 -0.61 31.31 1.09
C HIS A 114 0.79 31.95 1.18
N GLY A 115 1.57 31.92 0.09
CA GLY A 115 2.92 32.53 0.04
C GLY A 115 3.92 31.93 1.04
N LYS A 116 3.73 30.67 1.46
CA LYS A 116 4.58 30.00 2.44
C LYS A 116 5.75 29.31 1.74
N GLN A 117 6.93 29.36 2.36
CA GLN A 117 8.09 28.61 1.87
C GLN A 117 7.88 27.09 1.95
N HIS A 118 8.44 26.39 0.97
CA HIS A 118 8.41 24.94 0.85
C HIS A 118 9.63 24.29 1.51
N PHE A 119 9.45 23.08 2.05
CA PHE A 119 10.54 22.23 2.55
C PHE A 119 11.46 22.85 3.62
N THR A 120 10.99 23.83 4.38
CA THR A 120 11.77 24.49 5.45
C THR A 120 11.72 23.75 6.79
N THR A 121 10.74 22.87 6.98
CA THR A 121 10.57 22.09 8.22
C THR A 121 11.14 20.69 8.06
N THR A 122 11.57 20.07 9.16
CA THR A 122 12.02 18.67 9.19
C THR A 122 10.96 17.73 8.63
N HIS A 123 9.69 17.94 9.00
CA HIS A 123 8.57 17.16 8.45
C HIS A 123 8.48 17.28 6.92
N GLY A 124 8.62 18.50 6.37
CA GLY A 124 8.59 18.72 4.92
C GLY A 124 9.76 18.06 4.19
N GLN A 125 10.96 18.07 4.78
CA GLN A 125 12.16 17.46 4.20
C GLN A 125 12.09 15.92 4.23
N VAL A 126 11.77 15.34 5.39
CA VAL A 126 11.62 13.89 5.55
C VAL A 126 10.45 13.37 4.71
N GLY A 127 9.33 14.09 4.67
CA GLY A 127 8.18 13.75 3.83
C GLY A 127 8.50 13.77 2.34
N LEU A 128 9.30 14.73 1.87
CA LEU A 128 9.76 14.76 0.47
C LEU A 128 10.64 13.56 0.14
N LEU A 129 11.61 13.23 1.01
CA LEU A 129 12.45 12.06 0.83
C LEU A 129 11.61 10.77 0.78
N ALA A 130 10.66 10.61 1.71
CA ALA A 130 9.76 9.47 1.74
C ALA A 130 8.94 9.36 0.45
N LEU A 131 8.43 10.48 -0.08
CA LEU A 131 7.71 10.50 -1.36
C LEU A 131 8.60 10.08 -2.53
N MET A 132 9.83 10.58 -2.61
CA MET A 132 10.79 10.20 -3.64
C MET A 132 11.09 8.70 -3.62
N LEU A 133 11.31 8.12 -2.43
CA LEU A 133 11.52 6.69 -2.27
C LEU A 133 10.25 5.89 -2.63
N THR A 134 9.06 6.41 -2.31
CA THR A 134 7.78 5.79 -2.67
C THR A 134 7.58 5.76 -4.18
N VAL A 135 8.00 6.80 -4.91
CA VAL A 135 7.99 6.83 -6.38
C VAL A 135 9.02 5.86 -6.97
N LEU A 136 10.21 5.77 -6.36
CA LEU A 136 11.28 4.90 -6.85
C LEU A 136 10.97 3.40 -6.65
N SER A 137 10.31 3.05 -5.55
CA SER A 137 10.08 1.65 -5.16
C SER A 137 9.36 0.81 -6.23
N PRO A 138 8.25 1.26 -6.85
CA PRO A 138 7.61 0.51 -7.94
C PRO A 138 8.50 0.31 -9.16
N VAL A 139 9.38 1.27 -9.50
CA VAL A 139 10.32 1.14 -10.63
C VAL A 139 11.32 0.03 -10.35
N LEU A 140 11.88 0.00 -9.14
CA LEU A 140 12.82 -1.05 -8.73
C LEU A 140 12.13 -2.42 -8.65
N GLY A 141 10.91 -2.48 -8.09
CA GLY A 141 10.11 -3.70 -8.02
C GLY A 141 9.77 -4.23 -9.41
N GLY A 142 9.27 -3.37 -10.30
CA GLY A 142 8.96 -3.73 -11.69
C GLY A 142 10.18 -4.23 -12.45
N GLY A 143 11.33 -3.54 -12.34
CA GLY A 143 12.58 -4.00 -12.94
C GLY A 143 13.05 -5.35 -12.42
N ALA A 144 12.92 -5.60 -11.11
CA ALA A 144 13.25 -6.90 -10.52
C ALA A 144 12.33 -8.02 -11.03
N PHE A 145 11.01 -7.79 -11.07
CA PHE A 145 10.05 -8.79 -11.57
C PHE A 145 10.18 -9.03 -13.08
N ALA A 146 10.54 -8.00 -13.86
CA ALA A 146 10.84 -8.14 -15.29
C ALA A 146 12.04 -9.07 -15.51
N ARG A 147 13.13 -8.88 -14.76
CA ARG A 147 14.33 -9.75 -14.83
C ARG A 147 14.04 -11.20 -14.45
N LEU A 148 13.07 -11.42 -13.56
CA LEU A 148 12.62 -12.76 -13.16
C LEU A 148 11.64 -13.41 -14.16
N GLY A 149 11.32 -12.74 -15.27
CA GLY A 149 10.37 -13.23 -16.27
C GLY A 149 8.92 -13.27 -15.81
N LEU A 150 8.59 -12.65 -14.68
CA LEU A 150 7.26 -12.70 -14.07
C LEU A 150 6.27 -11.69 -14.67
N LEU A 151 6.76 -10.72 -15.44
CA LEU A 151 5.97 -9.70 -16.14
C LEU A 151 5.74 -10.00 -17.62
N MET A 152 6.41 -11.03 -18.18
CA MET A 152 6.21 -11.48 -19.54
C MET A 152 5.19 -12.63 -19.53
N ARG A 153 3.93 -12.30 -19.82
CA ARG A 153 2.92 -13.24 -20.29
C ARG A 153 2.49 -12.80 -21.68
#